data_AF-A0A6V8F3T4-F1
#
_entry.id   AF-A0A6V8F3T4-F1
#
_cell.length_a   1.000
_cell.length_b   1.000
_cell.length_c   1.000
_cell.angle_alpha   90.00
_cell.angle_beta   90.00
_cell.angle_gamma   90.00
#
_symmetry.space_group_name_H-M   'P 1'
#
loop_
_entity.id
_entity.type
_entity.pdbx_description
1 polymer ?
#
loop_
_entity_poly.entity_id
_entity_poly.type
_entity_poly.pdbx_seq_one_letter_code
_entity_poly.pdbx_strand_id
1 'polypeptide(L)'
;MQHLDGTALDTTEITGSSAILWLIYKFINYAGSNRFTYKLSGDSWTNIAWCPKSGSSSYNQSISGLFQGIVYNFKAQLPQDSTSIEGEVKVKKNGEKEKKSLAINSLK
;
A
#
# COMPACT_ATOMS: atom_id res chain seq x y z
N MET A 1 -9.82 -13.16 21.10
CA MET A 1 -9.57 -13.12 19.64
C MET A 1 -8.95 -11.79 19.32
N GLN A 2 -7.75 -11.76 18.75
CA GLN A 2 -7.14 -10.52 18.29
C GLN A 2 -7.79 -10.15 16.95
N HIS A 3 -8.48 -9.02 16.90
CA HIS A 3 -9.08 -8.50 15.68
C HIS A 3 -8.00 -7.65 14.98
N LEU A 4 -7.40 -8.19 13.91
CA LEU A 4 -6.49 -7.45 13.04
C LEU A 4 -7.33 -6.82 11.93
N ASP A 5 -7.45 -5.49 11.94
CA ASP A 5 -8.00 -4.74 10.80
C ASP A 5 -6.88 -3.91 10.17
N GLY A 6 -6.48 -4.29 8.96
CA GLY A 6 -5.56 -3.50 8.13
C GLY A 6 -6.07 -3.46 6.71
N THR A 7 -6.31 -2.26 6.19
CA THR A 7 -6.84 -2.06 4.82
C THR A 7 -5.81 -1.32 3.99
N ALA A 8 -5.21 -2.03 3.03
CA ALA A 8 -4.36 -1.41 2.01
C ALA A 8 -5.19 -0.37 1.24
N LEU A 9 -4.69 0.86 1.16
CA LEU A 9 -5.34 1.91 0.38
C LEU A 9 -4.80 1.94 -1.04
N ASP A 10 -5.48 2.67 -1.91
CA ASP A 10 -4.97 2.96 -3.24
C ASP A 10 -3.61 3.67 -3.15
N THR A 11 -2.69 3.18 -3.98
CA THR A 11 -1.36 3.77 -4.16
C THR A 11 -1.50 5.15 -4.78
N THR A 12 -0.82 6.16 -4.23
CA THR A 12 -0.83 7.52 -4.77
C THR A 12 0.58 7.92 -5.20
N GLU A 13 0.70 9.02 -5.96
CA GLU A 13 1.98 9.61 -6.36
C GLU A 13 2.94 8.64 -7.08
N ILE A 14 2.38 7.90 -8.03
CA ILE A 14 3.13 7.04 -8.94
C ILE A 14 3.86 7.92 -9.96
N THR A 15 5.18 8.03 -9.82
CA THR A 15 6.07 8.67 -10.80
C THR A 15 6.63 7.63 -11.77
N GLY A 16 7.33 8.05 -12.83
CA GLY A 16 7.93 7.10 -13.79
C GLY A 16 8.93 6.11 -13.16
N SER A 17 9.47 6.40 -11.97
CA SER A 17 10.49 5.58 -11.29
C SER A 17 10.20 5.26 -9.83
N SER A 18 9.11 5.78 -9.27
CA SER A 18 8.75 5.60 -7.86
C SER A 18 7.24 5.52 -7.65
N ALA A 19 6.81 4.95 -6.53
CA ALA A 19 5.42 4.98 -6.11
C ALA A 19 5.34 5.21 -4.59
N ILE A 20 4.28 5.88 -4.13
CA ILE A 20 3.98 5.99 -2.70
C ILE A 20 2.83 5.07 -2.36
N LEU A 21 3.16 4.00 -1.63
CA LEU A 21 2.19 3.02 -1.15
C LEU A 21 1.55 3.54 0.13
N TRP A 22 0.23 3.41 0.26
CA TRP A 22 -0.53 3.85 1.43
C TRP A 22 -1.29 2.68 2.09
N LEU A 23 -1.37 2.74 3.42
CA LEU A 23 -2.06 1.77 4.26
C LEU A 23 -2.74 2.52 5.40
N ILE A 24 -3.96 2.12 5.75
CA ILE A 24 -4.54 2.40 7.07
C ILE A 24 -4.46 1.12 7.89
N TYR A 25 -3.91 1.24 9.10
CA TYR A 25 -3.80 0.12 10.03
C TYR A 25 -4.51 0.45 11.35
N LYS A 26 -5.00 -0.59 12.02
CA LYS A 26 -5.63 -0.49 13.33
C LYS A 26 -5.13 -1.60 14.25
N PHE A 27 -4.22 -1.25 15.15
CA PHE A 27 -3.75 -2.11 16.23
C PHE A 27 -4.41 -1.67 17.55
N ILE A 28 -5.40 -2.43 18.04
CA ILE A 28 -6.16 -2.11 19.26
C ILE A 28 -5.56 -2.85 20.45
N ASN A 29 -4.99 -2.12 21.40
CA ASN A 29 -4.40 -2.67 22.64
C ASN A 29 -3.22 -3.63 22.44
N TYR A 30 -2.54 -3.56 21.29
CA TYR A 30 -1.24 -4.23 21.07
C TYR A 30 -0.37 -3.42 20.10
N ALA A 31 0.92 -3.71 20.11
CA ALA A 31 1.86 -3.25 19.08
C ALA A 31 2.01 -4.34 18.01
N GLY A 32 1.98 -3.95 16.75
CA GLY A 32 2.14 -4.83 15.60
C GLY A 32 3.25 -4.34 14.68
N SER A 33 3.25 -4.85 13.47
CA SER A 33 4.08 -4.32 12.39
C SER A 33 3.28 -4.33 11.10
N ASN A 34 3.68 -3.53 10.14
CA ASN A 34 3.16 -3.62 8.78
C ASN A 34 4.31 -3.56 7.78
N ARG A 35 4.06 -4.08 6.58
CA ARG A 35 4.95 -3.88 5.45
C ARG A 35 4.13 -3.74 4.18
N PHE A 36 4.77 -3.22 3.14
CA PHE A 36 4.25 -3.37 1.79
C PHE A 36 5.02 -4.46 1.05
N THR A 37 4.37 -5.04 0.07
CA THR A 37 4.96 -5.98 -0.86
C THR A 37 4.49 -5.63 -2.27
N TYR A 38 5.35 -5.83 -3.24
CA TYR A 38 5.04 -5.49 -4.63
C TYR A 38 5.64 -6.49 -5.59
N LYS A 39 5.03 -6.64 -6.76
CA LYS A 39 5.58 -7.43 -7.86
C LYS A 39 5.20 -6.87 -9.21
N LEU A 40 6.04 -7.14 -10.19
CA LEU A 40 5.66 -7.07 -11.60
C LEU A 40 4.62 -8.17 -11.88
N SER A 41 3.72 -7.94 -12.84
CA SER A 41 2.79 -8.99 -13.25
C SER A 41 3.56 -10.17 -13.84
N GLY A 42 3.39 -11.37 -13.27
CA GLY A 42 4.13 -12.57 -13.68
C GLY A 42 5.39 -12.87 -12.87
N ASP A 43 5.87 -11.92 -12.03
CA ASP A 43 7.07 -12.11 -11.22
C ASP A 43 6.77 -12.55 -9.77
N SER A 44 7.85 -12.78 -9.03
CA SER A 44 7.84 -13.04 -7.58
C SER A 44 7.61 -11.76 -6.76
N TRP A 45 7.03 -11.92 -5.57
CA TRP A 45 6.81 -10.82 -4.63
C TRP A 45 8.12 -10.32 -4.02
N THR A 46 8.31 -9.00 -4.07
CA THR A 46 9.36 -8.29 -3.35
C THR A 46 8.77 -7.70 -2.07
N ASN A 47 9.41 -7.96 -0.94
CA ASN A 47 8.96 -7.50 0.37
C ASN A 47 9.76 -6.28 0.81
N ILE A 48 9.07 -5.24 1.27
CA ILE A 48 9.70 -4.18 2.06
C ILE A 48 9.93 -4.69 3.49
N ALA A 49 10.93 -4.16 4.17
CA ALA A 49 11.16 -4.43 5.59
C ALA A 49 9.91 -4.14 6.43
N TRP A 50 9.73 -4.92 7.49
CA TRP A 50 8.67 -4.70 8.47
C TRP A 50 8.89 -3.38 9.23
N CYS A 51 7.82 -2.61 9.39
CA CYS A 51 7.79 -1.37 10.15
C CYS A 51 6.95 -1.58 11.43
N PRO A 52 7.53 -1.48 12.63
CA PRO A 52 6.78 -1.55 13.89
C PRO A 52 5.77 -0.41 14.01
N LYS A 53 4.56 -0.72 14.48
CA LYS A 53 3.45 0.24 14.63
C LYS A 53 2.60 -0.08 15.85
N SER A 54 1.89 0.92 16.35
CA SER A 54 0.89 0.78 17.41
C SER A 54 -0.26 1.76 17.17
N GLY A 55 -1.41 1.50 17.79
CA GLY A 55 -2.61 2.32 17.64
C GLY A 55 -3.22 2.25 16.24
N SER A 56 -3.96 3.30 15.87
CA SER A 56 -4.60 3.41 14.56
C SER A 56 -4.05 4.61 13.83
N SER A 57 -3.51 4.42 12.62
CA SER A 57 -3.01 5.53 11.80
C SER A 57 -2.90 5.13 10.34
N SER A 58 -2.58 6.12 9.50
CA SER A 58 -2.09 5.87 8.15
C SER A 58 -0.57 5.70 8.15
N TYR A 59 -0.08 4.90 7.20
CA TYR A 59 1.34 4.74 6.92
C TYR A 59 1.56 4.80 5.42
N ASN A 60 2.65 5.45 5.02
CA ASN A 60 3.09 5.46 3.64
C ASN A 60 4.57 5.08 3.52
N GLN A 61 4.92 4.55 2.35
CA GLN A 61 6.29 4.21 2.02
C GLN A 61 6.53 4.51 0.54
N SER A 62 7.58 5.29 0.25
CA SER A 62 8.08 5.45 -1.11
C SER A 62 8.92 4.24 -1.49
N ILE A 63 8.65 3.68 -2.67
CA ILE A 63 9.52 2.72 -3.35
C ILE A 63 10.12 3.36 -4.59
N SER A 64 11.35 2.98 -4.93
CA SER A 64 12.10 3.48 -6.09
C SER A 64 12.60 2.33 -6.97
N GLY A 65 13.04 2.64 -8.17
CA GLY A 65 13.55 1.65 -9.12
C GLY A 65 12.44 0.93 -9.90
N LEU A 66 11.25 1.55 -9.98
CA LEU A 66 10.18 1.06 -10.82
C LEU A 66 10.45 1.43 -12.29
N PHE A 67 9.99 0.60 -13.21
CA PHE A 67 10.07 0.88 -14.64
C PHE A 67 8.79 1.59 -15.10
N GLN A 68 8.95 2.67 -15.87
CA GLN A 68 7.82 3.41 -16.42
C GLN A 68 7.01 2.54 -17.39
N GLY A 69 5.69 2.69 -17.36
CA GLY A 69 4.77 1.98 -18.27
C GLY A 69 4.47 0.54 -17.87
N ILE A 70 5.05 0.03 -16.78
CA ILE A 70 4.88 -1.34 -16.34
C ILE A 70 3.78 -1.46 -15.29
N VAL A 71 3.02 -2.56 -15.36
CA VAL A 71 1.96 -2.88 -14.39
C VAL A 71 2.56 -3.60 -13.19
N TYR A 72 2.32 -3.03 -12.01
CA TYR A 72 2.71 -3.59 -10.73
C TYR A 72 1.47 -3.95 -9.91
N ASN A 73 1.64 -4.98 -9.09
CA ASN A 73 0.70 -5.37 -8.06
C ASN A 73 1.28 -4.96 -6.71
N PHE A 74 0.50 -4.26 -5.90
CA PHE A 74 0.88 -3.79 -4.57
C PHE A 74 -0.08 -4.36 -3.54
N LYS A 75 0.43 -4.76 -2.38
CA LYS A 75 -0.40 -5.09 -1.22
C LYS A 75 0.31 -4.77 0.08
N ALA A 76 -0.46 -4.48 1.11
CA ALA A 76 0.05 -4.42 2.47
C ALA A 76 0.00 -5.80 3.13
N GLN A 77 0.87 -6.02 4.11
CA GLN A 77 0.82 -7.20 4.96
C GLN A 77 0.93 -6.79 6.43
N LEU A 78 0.22 -7.52 7.28
CA LEU A 78 0.28 -7.43 8.73
C LEU A 78 0.61 -8.83 9.28
N PRO A 79 1.56 -8.97 10.21
CA PRO A 79 1.87 -10.26 10.81
C PRO A 79 0.77 -10.65 11.79
N GLN A 80 0.34 -11.91 11.74
CA GLN A 80 -0.57 -12.50 12.71
C GLN A 80 0.01 -13.85 13.14
N ASP A 81 0.58 -13.92 14.34
CA ASP A 81 1.22 -15.11 14.91
C ASP A 81 2.23 -15.76 13.94
N SER A 82 1.82 -16.79 13.19
CA SER A 82 2.62 -17.53 12.21
C SER A 82 2.22 -17.30 10.74
N THR A 83 1.20 -16.47 10.48
CA THR A 83 0.72 -16.11 9.15
C THR A 83 0.83 -14.60 8.92
N SER A 84 0.55 -14.16 7.69
CA SER A 84 0.40 -12.75 7.37
C SER A 84 -1.00 -12.52 6.83
N ILE A 85 -1.71 -11.55 7.40
CA ILE A 85 -2.91 -11.01 6.78
C ILE A 85 -2.45 -10.15 5.61
N GLU A 86 -2.95 -10.49 4.43
CA GLU A 86 -2.69 -9.72 3.23
C GLU A 86 -3.84 -8.74 2.99
N GLY A 87 -3.48 -7.48 2.76
CA GLY A 87 -4.44 -6.49 2.25
C GLY A 87 -4.80 -6.77 0.80
N GLU A 88 -5.80 -6.04 0.32
CA GLU A 88 -6.23 -6.09 -1.08
C GLU A 88 -5.05 -5.82 -2.03
N VAL A 89 -4.99 -6.57 -3.14
CA VAL A 89 -4.02 -6.35 -4.20
C VAL A 89 -4.49 -5.19 -5.07
N LYS A 90 -3.73 -4.10 -5.08
CA LYS A 90 -3.93 -2.95 -5.95
C LYS A 90 -3.05 -3.09 -7.19
N VAL A 91 -3.68 -3.10 -8.36
CA VAL A 91 -3.00 -3.18 -9.66
C VAL A 91 -2.89 -1.78 -10.24
N LYS A 92 -1.68 -1.30 -10.51
CA LYS A 92 -1.44 0.04 -11.06
C LYS A 92 -0.35 0.02 -12.12
N LYS A 93 -0.53 0.80 -13.19
CA LYS A 93 0.49 1.03 -14.21
C LYS A 93 1.38 2.20 -13.80
N ASN A 94 2.69 1.95 -13.72
CA ASN A 94 3.65 2.94 -13.28
C ASN A 94 3.80 4.07 -14.32
N GLY A 95 3.77 5.33 -13.87
CA GLY A 95 3.94 6.51 -14.74
C GLY A 95 2.69 7.01 -15.47
N GLU A 96 1.50 6.49 -15.18
CA GLU A 96 0.26 7.13 -15.60
C GLU A 96 -0.09 8.18 -14.55
N LYS A 97 0.09 9.47 -14.86
CA LYS A 97 -0.43 10.55 -14.01
C LYS A 97 -1.93 10.28 -13.83
N GLU A 98 -2.37 9.98 -12.61
CA GLU A 98 -3.81 10.01 -12.32
C GLU A 98 -4.29 11.42 -12.66
N LYS A 99 -5.11 11.55 -13.72
CA LYS A 99 -5.87 12.77 -13.96
C LYS A 99 -6.75 12.96 -12.72
N LYS A 100 -6.31 13.80 -11.77
CA LYS A 100 -7.18 14.32 -10.71
C LYS A 100 -8.35 15.02 -11.40
N SER A 101 -9.50 14.35 -11.48
CA SER A 101 -10.76 15.00 -11.81
C SER A 101 -11.11 15.88 -10.61
N LEU A 102 -10.77 17.17 -10.69
CA LEU A 102 -11.33 18.19 -9.81
C LEU A 102 -12.78 18.42 -10.25
N ALA A 103 -13.71 17.61 -9.73
CA ALA A 103 -15.12 17.96 -9.76
C ALA A 103 -15.35 19.06 -8.71
N ILE A 104 -15.12 20.32 -9.10
CA ILE A 104 -15.58 21.48 -8.33
C ILE A 104 -17.07 21.64 -8.65
N ASN A 105 -17.93 20.98 -7.89
CA ASN A 105 -19.34 21.36 -7.84
C ASN A 105 -19.45 22.66 -7.02
N SER A 106 -19.22 23.78 -7.70
CA SER A 106 -19.66 25.09 -7.20
C SER A 106 -21.18 25.14 -7.29
N LEU A 107 -21.82 25.08 -6.13
CA LEU A 107 -23.23 25.41 -5.93
C LEU A 107 -23.55 26.78 -6.56
N LYS A 108 -24.55 26.81 -7.43
CA LYS A 108 -25.39 27.98 -7.69
C LYS A 108 -26.84 27.57 -7.52
#